data_AF-A0A3S1B7L1-F1
#
_entry.id   AF-A0A3S1B7L1-F1
#
_cell.length_a   1.000
_cell.length_b   1.000
_cell.length_c   1.000
_cell.angle_alpha   90.00
_cell.angle_beta   90.00
_cell.angle_gamma   90.00
#
_symmetry.space_group_name_H-M   'P 1'
#
loop_
_entity.id
_entity.type
_entity.pdbx_description
1 polymer ?
#
loop_
_entity_poly.entity_id
_entity_poly.type
_entity_poly.pdbx_seq_one_letter_code
_entity_poly.pdbx_strand_id
1 'polypeptide(L)'
;MSIYSFVLVAILADVCLCQMHGDQSLVECFNCDGHGAHFPSCLQNSHACHADQVCRVRYGGDNPNFHCQDKQDCQKEIDHAHNSCEFGGMEVHHQCQKCCDSTDCVTAISANLTAKLTADGGVMCPTGCTDDNIQACNDHAIWCRADQFCQITRDDKHNVMGECLNDHELKHCNDELKHKKCDTEIGHVGDLHMHGHDHSCYDACCDDQACVSGVIAGADELNTLWTRLNGDCSDQLAADQCQQLKGGADICHDRLAMSVCPMTCGLCGALESHVCEDTVLNNGCADLKVTENVCASDVAVFICPKTCNMCDELLNSLIISLIDGTSNATALPASMLPPSANPSDYPTFDCDELDTSDCGVMDSLCKTSFVGVVCPEHCKMCMSPIMTNPVTNMPTDAATMPASTAMDTTQMPSSVAMDTSPPTMAASDSTMGAPEVSTAALPVCSDHLNGMDCSALPNVCGSVMALSVCPKYCGLC
;
A
#
# COMPACT_ATOMS: atom_id res chain seq x y z
N MET A 1 -35.33 49.30 -48.55
CA MET A 1 -34.80 48.23 -47.68
C MET A 1 -33.78 48.87 -46.76
N SER A 2 -33.97 48.69 -45.46
CA SER A 2 -34.15 49.80 -44.53
C SER A 2 -33.05 49.86 -43.48
N ILE A 3 -32.55 51.07 -43.20
CA ILE A 3 -31.62 51.38 -42.09
C ILE A 3 -32.18 50.86 -40.74
N TYR A 4 -33.50 50.75 -40.63
CA TYR A 4 -34.19 50.17 -39.47
C TYR A 4 -33.83 48.70 -39.19
N SER A 5 -33.48 47.89 -40.19
CA SER A 5 -33.07 46.49 -39.94
C SER A 5 -31.69 46.39 -39.31
N PHE A 6 -30.76 47.30 -39.64
CA PHE A 6 -29.41 47.27 -39.05
C PHE A 6 -29.41 47.74 -37.59
N VAL A 7 -30.22 48.75 -37.27
CA VAL A 7 -30.35 49.25 -35.89
C VAL A 7 -31.01 48.20 -35.00
N LEU A 8 -32.01 47.46 -35.51
CA LEU A 8 -32.66 46.41 -34.73
C LEU A 8 -31.72 45.23 -34.42
N VAL A 9 -30.88 44.84 -35.38
CA VAL A 9 -29.90 43.74 -35.20
C VAL A 9 -28.78 44.15 -34.23
N ALA A 10 -28.31 45.40 -34.27
CA ALA A 10 -27.30 45.89 -33.33
C ALA A 10 -27.83 45.94 -31.88
N ILE A 11 -29.07 46.38 -31.67
CA ILE A 11 -29.69 46.42 -30.34
C ILE A 11 -29.95 45.00 -29.81
N LEU A 12 -30.39 44.07 -30.67
CA LEU A 12 -30.58 42.67 -30.27
C LEU A 12 -29.25 41.96 -29.97
N ALA A 13 -28.16 42.32 -30.66
CA ALA A 13 -26.83 41.81 -30.34
C ALA A 13 -26.32 42.31 -28.98
N ASP A 14 -26.52 43.60 -28.65
CA ASP A 14 -26.16 44.17 -27.35
C ASP A 14 -26.99 43.55 -26.20
N VAL A 15 -28.28 43.32 -26.41
CA VAL A 15 -29.15 42.66 -25.41
C VAL A 15 -28.77 41.18 -25.21
N CYS A 16 -28.35 40.47 -26.27
CA CYS A 16 -27.83 39.11 -26.12
C CYS A 16 -26.46 39.05 -25.42
N LEU A 17 -25.59 40.05 -25.62
CA LEU A 17 -24.30 40.16 -24.93
C LEU A 17 -24.46 40.51 -23.44
N CYS A 18 -25.50 41.27 -23.06
CA CYS A 18 -25.80 41.55 -21.65
C CYS A 18 -26.54 40.42 -20.92
N GLN A 19 -27.13 39.45 -21.62
CA GLN A 19 -27.78 38.28 -21.00
C GLN A 19 -26.87 37.07 -20.85
N MET A 20 -25.67 37.10 -21.41
CA MET A 20 -24.57 36.32 -20.84
C MET A 20 -24.06 37.08 -19.60
N HIS A 21 -24.91 37.17 -18.57
CA HIS A 21 -24.40 37.09 -17.21
C HIS A 21 -23.72 35.73 -17.16
N GLY A 22 -22.44 35.71 -17.58
CA GLY A 22 -21.62 34.51 -17.52
C GLY A 22 -21.83 33.96 -16.14
N ASP A 23 -22.20 32.67 -16.06
CA ASP A 23 -22.26 31.94 -14.81
C ASP A 23 -20.96 32.25 -14.08
N GLN A 24 -21.01 33.23 -13.19
CA GLN A 24 -19.91 33.53 -12.31
C GLN A 24 -19.96 32.35 -11.38
N SER A 25 -19.13 31.36 -11.69
CA SER A 25 -18.93 30.19 -10.85
C SER A 25 -18.70 30.73 -9.45
N LEU A 26 -19.67 30.45 -8.56
CA LEU A 26 -19.56 30.86 -7.17
C LEU A 26 -18.27 30.24 -6.64
N VAL A 27 -17.43 31.05 -6.00
CA VAL A 27 -16.17 30.55 -5.44
C VAL A 27 -16.49 29.61 -4.29
N GLU A 28 -15.96 28.39 -4.35
CA GLU A 28 -16.04 27.44 -3.24
C GLU A 28 -14.95 27.78 -2.22
N CYS A 29 -15.33 27.88 -0.95
CA CYS A 29 -14.48 28.19 0.18
C CYS A 29 -14.64 27.11 1.26
N PHE A 30 -13.64 26.95 2.12
CA PHE A 30 -13.68 25.97 3.21
C PHE A 30 -14.15 26.63 4.51
N ASN A 31 -14.85 25.91 5.38
CA ASN A 31 -15.29 26.45 6.66
C ASN A 31 -14.26 26.18 7.76
N CYS A 32 -13.18 26.97 7.78
CA CYS A 32 -12.08 26.86 8.76
C CYS A 32 -12.12 28.03 9.74
N ASP A 33 -13.29 28.35 10.30
CA ASP A 33 -13.52 29.57 11.09
C ASP A 33 -13.04 29.49 12.55
N GLY A 34 -12.45 28.37 12.97
CA GLY A 34 -11.96 28.13 14.32
C GLY A 34 -13.05 27.76 15.34
N HIS A 35 -14.32 27.66 14.92
CA HIS A 35 -15.43 27.25 15.78
C HIS A 35 -15.89 25.80 15.57
N GLY A 36 -15.27 25.09 14.63
CA GLY A 36 -15.58 23.68 14.36
C GLY A 36 -14.33 22.92 13.93
N ALA A 37 -14.18 22.72 12.62
CA ALA A 37 -13.07 21.96 12.07
C ALA A 37 -11.80 22.81 11.99
N HIS A 38 -10.68 22.25 12.45
CA HIS A 38 -9.35 22.82 12.27
C HIS A 38 -8.80 22.46 10.89
N PHE A 39 -7.84 23.24 10.39
CA PHE A 39 -7.12 22.89 9.18
C PHE A 39 -6.21 21.67 9.45
N PRO A 40 -6.13 20.68 8.55
CA PRO A 40 -6.72 20.60 7.21
C PRO A 40 -8.10 19.94 7.18
N SER A 41 -8.63 19.43 8.29
CA SER A 41 -9.87 18.66 8.25
C SER A 41 -11.08 19.50 7.83
N CYS A 42 -11.04 20.82 8.05
CA CYS A 42 -12.03 21.75 7.50
C CYS A 42 -12.09 21.77 5.96
N LEU A 43 -11.06 21.28 5.25
CA LEU A 43 -11.02 21.21 3.79
C LEU A 43 -12.05 20.24 3.21
N GLN A 44 -12.59 19.33 4.02
CA GLN A 44 -13.66 18.42 3.59
C GLN A 44 -15.03 19.11 3.51
N ASN A 45 -15.17 20.29 4.13
CA ASN A 45 -16.43 21.02 4.23
C ASN A 45 -16.36 22.30 3.39
N SER A 46 -16.56 22.16 2.08
CA SER A 46 -16.67 23.30 1.18
C SER A 46 -18.09 23.91 1.18
N HIS A 47 -18.16 25.20 0.93
CA HIS A 47 -19.40 25.95 0.72
C HIS A 47 -19.18 27.03 -0.33
N ALA A 48 -20.22 27.35 -1.10
CA ALA A 48 -20.17 28.42 -2.09
C ALA A 48 -20.33 29.78 -1.41
N CYS A 49 -19.42 30.72 -1.69
CA CYS A 49 -19.60 32.11 -1.30
C CYS A 49 -20.68 32.79 -2.15
N HIS A 50 -21.23 33.90 -1.66
CA HIS A 50 -22.13 34.73 -2.47
C HIS A 50 -21.40 35.36 -3.67
N ALA A 51 -22.15 35.77 -4.70
CA ALA A 51 -21.59 36.30 -5.94
C ALA A 51 -20.78 37.61 -5.78
N ASP A 52 -21.03 38.36 -4.70
CA ASP A 52 -20.31 39.57 -4.30
C ASP A 52 -19.18 39.31 -3.28
N GLN A 53 -18.98 38.05 -2.90
CA GLN A 53 -17.99 37.62 -1.93
C GLN A 53 -16.81 36.90 -2.60
N VAL A 54 -15.70 36.86 -1.87
CA VAL A 54 -14.48 36.12 -2.18
C VAL A 54 -14.15 35.20 -1.01
N CYS A 55 -13.40 34.13 -1.25
CA CYS A 55 -12.85 33.33 -0.16
C CYS A 55 -11.60 34.03 0.39
N ARG A 56 -11.70 34.60 1.59
CA ARG A 56 -10.54 35.12 2.32
C ARG A 56 -9.82 33.94 2.98
N VAL A 57 -8.51 33.84 2.71
CA VAL A 57 -7.61 32.87 3.34
C VAL A 57 -6.58 33.63 4.18
N ARG A 58 -6.60 33.44 5.51
CA ARG A 58 -5.59 33.96 6.44
C ARG A 58 -4.65 32.84 6.90
N TYR A 59 -3.35 33.07 6.94
CA TYR A 59 -2.32 32.09 7.29
C TYR A 59 -1.07 32.78 7.88
N GLY A 60 -0.10 31.99 8.33
CA GLY A 60 1.11 32.48 9.01
C GLY A 60 0.96 32.64 10.53
N GLY A 61 -0.23 32.38 11.08
CA GLY A 61 -0.42 32.10 12.51
C GLY A 61 -0.51 30.59 12.79
N ASP A 62 -0.95 30.21 14.00
CA ASP A 62 -1.03 28.80 14.41
C ASP A 62 -2.00 27.96 13.54
N ASN A 63 -3.03 28.58 12.96
CA ASN A 63 -4.02 27.88 12.12
C ASN A 63 -4.47 28.73 10.91
N PRO A 64 -4.41 28.18 9.68
CA PRO A 64 -5.07 28.78 8.53
C PRO A 64 -6.58 28.92 8.71
N ASN A 65 -7.13 30.04 8.26
CA ASN A 65 -8.55 30.37 8.34
C ASN A 65 -9.10 30.68 6.95
N PHE A 66 -10.24 30.07 6.62
CA PHE A 66 -10.93 30.21 5.34
C PHE A 66 -12.33 30.73 5.63
N HIS A 67 -12.75 31.81 4.97
CA HIS A 67 -14.05 32.43 5.20
C HIS A 67 -14.52 33.24 3.99
N CYS A 68 -15.80 33.16 3.63
CA CYS A 68 -16.38 34.05 2.62
C CYS A 68 -16.49 35.48 3.17
N GLN A 69 -15.92 36.45 2.46
CA GLN A 69 -15.97 37.87 2.82
C GLN A 69 -16.34 38.72 1.61
N ASP A 70 -17.02 39.84 1.82
CA ASP A 70 -17.28 40.84 0.78
C ASP A 70 -16.00 41.21 0.02
N LYS A 71 -16.07 41.17 -1.32
CA LYS A 71 -14.92 41.40 -2.20
C LYS A 71 -14.23 42.75 -1.92
N GLN A 72 -15.03 43.80 -1.71
CA GLN A 72 -14.51 45.14 -1.44
C GLN A 72 -13.82 45.23 -0.09
N ASP A 73 -14.34 44.56 0.94
CA ASP A 73 -13.76 44.56 2.27
C ASP A 73 -12.44 43.78 2.29
N CYS A 74 -12.40 42.61 1.65
CA CYS A 74 -11.16 41.84 1.51
C CYS A 74 -10.09 42.65 0.77
N GLN A 75 -10.45 43.31 -0.34
CA GLN A 75 -9.53 44.17 -1.10
C GLN A 75 -9.01 45.35 -0.25
N LYS A 76 -9.91 46.02 0.47
CA LYS A 76 -9.56 47.14 1.33
C LYS A 76 -8.58 46.75 2.44
N GLU A 77 -8.72 45.55 3.01
CA GLU A 77 -7.78 45.03 4.01
C GLU A 77 -6.38 44.83 3.39
N ILE A 78 -6.28 44.22 2.21
CA ILE A 78 -4.99 43.97 1.55
C ILE A 78 -4.35 45.22 0.93
N ASP A 79 -5.13 46.26 0.61
CA ASP A 79 -4.61 47.54 0.10
C ASP A 79 -3.75 48.30 1.14
N HIS A 80 -3.90 47.96 2.42
CA HIS A 80 -3.10 48.49 3.53
C HIS A 80 -1.95 47.55 3.94
N ALA A 81 -1.72 46.46 3.21
CA ALA A 81 -0.70 45.48 3.55
C ALA A 81 0.71 46.04 3.37
N HIS A 82 1.64 45.57 4.20
CA HIS A 82 3.02 46.06 4.21
C HIS A 82 3.95 45.25 3.33
N ASN A 83 3.77 43.93 3.28
CA ASN A 83 4.66 42.99 2.60
C ASN A 83 3.86 41.94 1.82
N SER A 84 4.48 41.39 0.76
CA SER A 84 3.99 40.17 0.10
C SER A 84 4.38 38.95 0.93
N CYS A 85 3.46 38.00 1.04
CA CYS A 85 3.69 36.71 1.67
C CYS A 85 3.96 35.60 0.65
N GLU A 86 4.46 34.46 1.13
CA GLU A 86 4.48 33.21 0.37
C GLU A 86 3.08 32.86 -0.16
N PHE A 87 3.00 32.08 -1.24
CA PHE A 87 1.72 31.67 -1.87
C PHE A 87 0.86 32.81 -2.42
N GLY A 88 1.43 34.02 -2.54
CA GLY A 88 0.82 35.17 -3.20
C GLY A 88 -0.23 35.89 -2.37
N GLY A 89 -0.17 35.81 -1.04
CA GLY A 89 -0.93 36.66 -0.14
C GLY A 89 -0.18 37.93 0.25
N MET A 90 -0.79 38.73 1.11
CA MET A 90 -0.30 40.03 1.60
C MET A 90 -0.37 40.08 3.13
N GLU A 91 0.64 40.64 3.79
CA GLU A 91 0.69 40.72 5.26
C GLU A 91 -0.24 41.80 5.80
N VAL A 92 -1.28 41.37 6.52
CA VAL A 92 -2.30 42.19 7.19
C VAL A 92 -2.30 41.81 8.68
N HIS A 93 -1.98 42.75 9.57
CA HIS A 93 -1.92 42.54 11.03
C HIS A 93 -1.04 41.35 11.48
N HIS A 94 0.18 41.23 10.93
CA HIS A 94 1.13 40.13 11.22
C HIS A 94 0.70 38.74 10.77
N GLN A 95 -0.35 38.65 9.95
CA GLN A 95 -0.78 37.42 9.30
C GLN A 95 -0.83 37.63 7.80
N CYS A 96 -0.58 36.59 7.04
CA CYS A 96 -0.73 36.63 5.59
C CYS A 96 -2.20 36.45 5.23
N GLN A 97 -2.69 37.24 4.29
CA GLN A 97 -4.07 37.21 3.80
C GLN A 97 -4.10 37.15 2.28
N LYS A 98 -4.93 36.28 1.71
CA LYS A 98 -5.21 36.21 0.27
C LYS A 98 -6.71 36.26 0.03
N CYS A 99 -7.13 37.07 -0.94
CA CYS A 99 -8.52 37.17 -1.39
C CYS A 99 -8.68 36.35 -2.67
N CYS A 100 -9.29 35.18 -2.60
CA CYS A 100 -9.49 34.30 -3.75
C CYS A 100 -10.88 34.49 -4.37
N ASP A 101 -10.91 34.88 -5.64
CA ASP A 101 -12.13 35.09 -6.44
C ASP A 101 -12.49 33.90 -7.35
N SER A 102 -11.77 32.78 -7.21
CA SER A 102 -11.99 31.53 -7.95
C SER A 102 -11.67 30.33 -7.06
N THR A 103 -12.36 29.21 -7.29
CA THR A 103 -12.13 27.95 -6.57
C THR A 103 -10.69 27.46 -6.77
N ASP A 104 -10.13 27.61 -7.98
CA ASP A 104 -8.73 27.25 -8.28
C ASP A 104 -7.74 27.99 -7.38
N CYS A 105 -7.98 29.27 -7.07
CA CYS A 105 -7.15 30.04 -6.14
C CYS A 105 -7.20 29.44 -4.73
N VAL A 106 -8.38 29.03 -4.27
CA VAL A 106 -8.61 28.45 -2.94
C VAL A 106 -7.95 27.08 -2.84
N THR A 107 -8.14 26.21 -3.83
CA THR A 107 -7.52 24.88 -3.88
C THR A 107 -6.00 24.97 -3.97
N ALA A 108 -5.46 25.89 -4.75
CA ALA A 108 -4.02 26.08 -4.86
C ALA A 108 -3.40 26.56 -3.53
N ILE A 109 -4.04 27.49 -2.82
CA ILE A 109 -3.51 27.94 -1.52
C ILE A 109 -3.68 26.88 -0.44
N SER A 110 -4.80 26.15 -0.39
CA SER A 110 -4.96 25.05 0.59
C SER A 110 -3.93 23.95 0.36
N ALA A 111 -3.69 23.53 -0.89
CA ALA A 111 -2.68 22.53 -1.21
C ALA A 111 -1.26 22.98 -0.79
N ASN A 112 -0.91 24.24 -1.06
CA ASN A 112 0.39 24.79 -0.65
C ASN A 112 0.54 24.86 0.89
N LEU A 113 -0.52 25.22 1.60
CA LEU A 113 -0.51 25.26 3.07
C LEU A 113 -0.39 23.85 3.66
N THR A 114 -1.13 22.87 3.13
CA THR A 114 -1.00 21.46 3.54
C THR A 114 0.42 20.92 3.27
N ALA A 115 0.97 21.21 2.08
CA ALA A 115 2.32 20.82 1.73
C ALA A 115 3.36 21.45 2.67
N LYS A 116 3.19 22.72 3.03
CA LYS A 116 4.07 23.41 3.99
C LYS A 116 4.01 22.79 5.38
N LEU A 117 2.81 22.53 5.92
CA LEU A 117 2.66 21.87 7.22
C LEU A 117 3.33 20.50 7.26
N THR A 118 3.21 19.74 6.16
CA THR A 118 3.86 18.43 6.03
C THR A 118 5.38 18.57 5.92
N ALA A 119 5.87 19.57 5.18
CA ALA A 119 7.30 19.80 4.97
C ALA A 119 8.01 20.33 6.22
N ASP A 120 7.32 21.08 7.07
CA ASP A 120 7.85 21.63 8.33
C ASP A 120 7.97 20.55 9.42
N GLY A 121 7.66 19.28 9.12
CA GLY A 121 7.77 18.16 10.06
C GLY A 121 6.65 18.14 11.11
N GLY A 122 5.55 18.86 10.88
CA GLY A 122 4.39 18.77 11.75
C GLY A 122 3.83 17.35 11.77
N VAL A 123 3.23 16.97 12.89
CA VAL A 123 2.54 15.69 13.05
C VAL A 123 1.05 15.95 13.17
N MET A 124 0.23 15.20 12.43
CA MET A 124 -1.22 15.27 12.50
C MET A 124 -1.71 14.39 13.65
N CYS A 125 -2.28 15.00 14.69
CA CYS A 125 -2.72 14.36 15.91
C CYS A 125 -4.25 14.25 15.97
N PRO A 126 -4.85 13.06 16.17
CA PRO A 126 -6.30 12.91 16.23
C PRO A 126 -6.89 13.67 17.44
N THR A 127 -8.10 14.23 17.41
CA THR A 127 -8.68 14.91 18.61
C THR A 127 -9.91 14.23 19.20
N GLY A 128 -10.22 13.00 18.76
CA GLY A 128 -11.34 12.23 19.29
C GLY A 128 -12.04 11.43 18.20
N CYS A 129 -11.83 10.12 18.25
CA CYS A 129 -12.48 9.14 17.39
C CYS A 129 -12.57 7.80 18.10
N THR A 130 -13.42 6.90 17.63
CA THR A 130 -13.45 5.51 18.09
C THR A 130 -12.53 4.66 17.22
N ASP A 131 -12.04 3.52 17.74
CA ASP A 131 -11.27 2.54 16.96
C ASP A 131 -11.93 2.16 15.63
N ASP A 132 -13.25 2.02 15.64
CA ASP A 132 -14.01 1.62 14.45
C ASP A 132 -14.20 2.75 13.42
N ASN A 133 -13.71 3.97 13.70
CA ASN A 133 -13.93 5.15 12.86
C ASN A 133 -12.65 5.97 12.67
N ILE A 134 -11.67 5.38 12.00
CA ILE A 134 -10.42 6.02 11.60
C ILE A 134 -10.67 7.30 10.78
N GLN A 135 -11.73 7.31 9.97
CA GLN A 135 -12.08 8.50 9.20
C GLN A 135 -12.36 9.69 10.13
N ALA A 136 -13.14 9.48 11.20
CA ALA A 136 -13.36 10.51 12.21
C ALA A 136 -12.06 10.95 12.92
N CYS A 137 -11.06 10.07 13.04
CA CYS A 137 -9.75 10.46 13.59
C CYS A 137 -9.08 11.52 12.71
N ASN A 138 -9.11 11.32 11.39
CA ASN A 138 -8.54 12.24 10.41
C ASN A 138 -9.38 13.51 10.27
N ASP A 139 -10.71 13.38 10.29
CA ASP A 139 -11.66 14.48 10.14
C ASP A 139 -11.63 15.45 11.33
N HIS A 140 -11.14 15.01 12.49
CA HIS A 140 -10.97 15.84 13.66
C HIS A 140 -9.50 16.05 14.02
N ALA A 141 -8.54 15.63 13.20
CA ALA A 141 -7.15 15.79 13.56
C ALA A 141 -6.70 17.26 13.58
N ILE A 142 -5.74 17.56 14.45
CA ILE A 142 -5.05 18.84 14.54
C ILE A 142 -3.59 18.67 14.12
N TRP A 143 -2.98 19.69 13.56
CA TRP A 143 -1.54 19.66 13.30
C TRP A 143 -0.78 20.21 14.50
N CYS A 144 0.15 19.41 15.01
CA CYS A 144 1.13 19.87 15.97
C CYS A 144 2.20 20.68 15.26
N ARG A 145 2.72 21.70 15.95
CA ARG A 145 3.83 22.51 15.45
C ARG A 145 5.12 21.68 15.35
N ALA A 146 6.11 22.19 14.64
CA ALA A 146 7.41 21.55 14.49
C ALA A 146 8.18 21.36 15.82
N ASP A 147 7.81 22.09 16.88
CA ASP A 147 8.37 21.97 18.24
C ASP A 147 7.44 21.20 19.20
N GLN A 148 6.50 20.45 18.63
CA GLN A 148 5.49 19.68 19.33
C GLN A 148 5.42 18.24 18.82
N PHE A 149 4.95 17.35 19.68
CA PHE A 149 4.66 15.96 19.37
C PHE A 149 3.19 15.65 19.70
N CYS A 150 2.67 14.58 19.12
CA CYS A 150 1.34 14.07 19.37
C CYS A 150 1.35 13.00 20.47
N GLN A 151 0.72 13.30 21.61
CA GLN A 151 0.44 12.31 22.65
C GLN A 151 -0.90 11.63 22.34
N ILE A 152 -0.90 10.31 22.11
CA ILE A 152 -2.10 9.54 21.82
C ILE A 152 -2.49 8.72 23.05
N THR A 153 -3.73 8.90 23.49
CA THR A 153 -4.35 8.18 24.60
C THR A 153 -5.61 7.47 24.14
N ARG A 154 -5.99 6.45 24.90
CA ARG A 154 -7.18 5.64 24.65
C ARG A 154 -7.95 5.46 25.95
N ASP A 155 -9.25 5.70 25.91
CA ASP A 155 -10.12 5.48 27.06
C ASP A 155 -10.72 4.06 27.11
N ASP A 156 -11.51 3.80 28.16
CA ASP A 156 -12.20 2.52 28.39
C ASP A 156 -13.30 2.21 27.35
N LYS A 157 -13.65 3.18 26.50
CA LYS A 157 -14.64 3.06 25.43
C LYS A 157 -13.98 3.02 24.06
N HIS A 158 -12.67 2.78 23.99
CA HIS A 158 -11.93 2.74 22.73
C HIS A 158 -11.94 4.08 21.98
N ASN A 159 -12.12 5.19 22.68
CA ASN A 159 -11.93 6.51 22.09
C ASN A 159 -10.45 6.85 22.08
N VAL A 160 -9.91 7.06 20.88
CA VAL A 160 -8.57 7.57 20.62
C VAL A 160 -8.61 9.09 20.69
N MET A 161 -7.82 9.66 21.60
CA MET A 161 -7.64 11.10 21.75
C MET A 161 -6.16 11.44 21.65
N GLY A 162 -5.85 12.39 20.79
CA GLY A 162 -4.52 12.95 20.64
C GLY A 162 -4.46 14.39 21.15
N GLU A 163 -3.33 14.76 21.75
CA GLU A 163 -3.02 16.11 22.19
C GLU A 163 -1.64 16.53 21.70
N CYS A 164 -1.53 17.76 21.17
CA CYS A 164 -0.24 18.34 20.79
C CYS A 164 0.46 18.94 22.00
N LEU A 165 1.58 18.34 22.39
CA LEU A 165 2.41 18.76 23.51
C LEU A 165 3.77 19.23 23.03
N ASN A 166 4.44 20.11 23.77
CA ASN A 166 5.76 20.62 23.37
C ASN A 166 6.84 19.55 23.57
N ASP A 167 7.88 19.55 22.73
CA ASP A 167 8.94 18.52 22.71
C ASP A 167 9.64 18.25 24.05
N HIS A 168 9.69 19.24 24.95
CA HIS A 168 10.29 19.03 26.28
C HIS A 168 9.48 18.06 27.16
N GLU A 169 8.18 17.88 26.88
CA GLU A 169 7.31 16.90 27.54
C GLU A 169 7.43 15.50 26.92
N LEU A 170 8.11 15.33 25.77
CA LEU A 170 8.21 14.04 25.08
C LEU A 170 8.82 12.95 25.96
N LYS A 171 9.84 13.30 26.75
CA LYS A 171 10.44 12.36 27.70
C LYS A 171 9.46 11.96 28.80
N HIS A 172 8.69 12.91 29.33
CA HIS A 172 7.69 12.62 30.35
C HIS A 172 6.58 11.72 29.79
N CYS A 173 6.09 12.00 28.58
CA CYS A 173 5.13 11.17 27.87
C CYS A 173 5.65 9.73 27.72
N ASN A 174 6.88 9.55 27.25
CA ASN A 174 7.47 8.22 27.07
C ASN A 174 7.66 7.45 28.38
N ASP A 175 7.89 8.15 29.49
CA ASP A 175 7.97 7.52 30.80
C ASP A 175 6.58 7.12 31.33
N GLU A 176 5.55 7.97 31.14
CA GLU A 176 4.16 7.61 31.44
C GLU A 176 3.67 6.45 30.57
N LEU A 177 4.02 6.44 29.28
CA LEU A 177 3.70 5.35 28.35
C LEU A 177 4.21 3.99 28.84
N LYS A 178 5.39 3.93 29.46
CA LYS A 178 5.91 2.68 30.07
C LYS A 178 5.12 2.22 31.29
N HIS A 179 4.53 3.16 32.02
CA HIS A 179 3.81 2.89 33.26
C HIS A 179 2.31 2.67 33.07
N LYS A 180 1.73 3.23 32.00
CA LYS A 180 0.29 3.26 31.70
C LYS A 180 0.02 2.91 30.24
N LYS A 181 0.80 2.00 29.65
CA LYS A 181 0.60 1.53 28.28
C LYS A 181 -0.80 0.92 28.14
N CYS A 182 -1.48 1.21 27.04
CA CYS A 182 -2.68 0.47 26.66
C CYS A 182 -2.34 -1.00 26.42
N ASP A 183 -3.04 -1.88 27.14
CA ASP A 183 -2.92 -3.32 26.96
C ASP A 183 -3.84 -3.71 25.80
N THR A 184 -3.26 -3.93 24.62
CA THR A 184 -4.01 -4.29 23.39
C THR A 184 -4.44 -5.75 23.39
N GLU A 185 -3.96 -6.57 24.32
CA GLU A 185 -4.39 -7.97 24.50
C GLU A 185 -5.73 -8.03 25.24
N ILE A 186 -6.80 -7.78 24.48
CA ILE A 186 -8.19 -7.91 24.90
C ILE A 186 -8.45 -9.28 25.55
N GLY A 187 -8.96 -9.25 26.78
CA GLY A 187 -9.67 -10.39 27.36
C GLY A 187 -10.07 -10.18 28.82
N HIS A 188 -9.26 -9.48 29.60
CA HIS A 188 -9.56 -9.28 31.01
C HIS A 188 -9.15 -7.87 31.46
N VAL A 189 -10.10 -6.95 31.43
CA VAL A 189 -10.15 -5.84 32.40
C VAL A 189 -10.42 -6.47 33.77
N GLY A 190 -9.44 -7.21 34.27
CA GLY A 190 -9.46 -7.88 35.55
C GLY A 190 -9.19 -6.85 36.62
N ASP A 191 -10.25 -6.14 37.03
CA ASP A 191 -10.48 -5.65 38.40
C ASP A 191 -9.32 -4.92 39.11
N LEU A 192 -8.41 -4.30 38.36
CA LEU A 192 -7.42 -3.38 38.90
C LEU A 192 -8.15 -2.08 39.21
N HIS A 193 -8.76 -2.07 40.41
CA HIS A 193 -9.28 -0.91 41.11
C HIS A 193 -8.17 0.14 41.34
N MET A 194 -7.74 0.80 40.27
CA MET A 194 -7.03 2.07 40.34
C MET A 194 -8.06 3.11 40.76
N HIS A 195 -8.07 3.47 42.04
CA HIS A 195 -8.98 4.44 42.66
C HIS A 195 -8.73 5.91 42.23
N GLY A 196 -8.36 6.16 40.98
CA GLY A 196 -8.14 7.49 40.41
C GLY A 196 -8.97 7.67 39.15
N HIS A 197 -9.73 8.76 39.08
CA HIS A 197 -10.82 9.03 38.13
C HIS A 197 -10.45 9.21 36.64
N ASP A 198 -9.24 8.84 36.20
CA ASP A 198 -8.84 8.92 34.79
C ASP A 198 -8.54 7.50 34.25
N HIS A 199 -9.47 6.96 33.48
CA HIS A 199 -9.39 5.63 32.87
C HIS A 199 -8.66 5.60 31.52
N SER A 200 -7.93 6.67 31.16
CA SER A 200 -7.16 6.72 29.91
C SER A 200 -5.79 6.04 30.07
N CYS A 201 -5.44 5.18 29.12
CA CYS A 201 -4.09 4.65 28.93
C CYS A 201 -3.38 5.40 27.80
N TYR A 202 -2.05 5.29 27.74
CA TYR A 202 -1.23 5.86 26.67
C TYR A 202 -1.00 4.82 25.59
N ASP A 203 -1.26 5.20 24.34
CA ASP A 203 -1.00 4.35 23.18
C ASP A 203 0.38 4.68 22.60
N ALA A 204 0.68 5.98 22.42
CA ALA A 204 1.95 6.44 21.89
C ALA A 204 2.29 7.90 22.18
N CYS A 205 3.56 8.25 21.96
CA CYS A 205 4.09 9.62 21.96
C CYS A 205 4.83 9.83 20.64
N CYS A 206 4.18 10.43 19.66
CA CYS A 206 4.63 10.49 18.27
C CYS A 206 5.17 11.87 17.88
N ASP A 207 6.44 11.94 17.52
CA ASP A 207 7.11 13.13 16.98
C ASP A 207 7.11 13.17 15.44
N ASP A 208 6.56 12.14 14.78
CA ASP A 208 6.38 12.11 13.33
C ASP A 208 5.04 11.49 12.90
N GLN A 209 4.67 11.73 11.63
CA GLN A 209 3.44 11.23 11.04
C GLN A 209 3.43 9.71 10.87
N ALA A 210 4.60 9.07 10.73
CA ALA A 210 4.70 7.63 10.56
C ALA A 210 4.29 6.90 11.84
N CYS A 211 4.71 7.42 13.01
CA CYS A 211 4.30 6.95 14.32
C CYS A 211 2.79 7.08 14.51
N VAL A 212 2.20 8.25 14.23
CA VAL A 212 0.74 8.42 14.40
C VAL A 212 -0.03 7.47 13.48
N SER A 213 0.40 7.37 12.22
CA SER A 213 -0.24 6.48 11.25
C SER A 213 -0.12 5.02 11.68
N GLY A 214 1.02 4.62 12.26
CA GLY A 214 1.23 3.27 12.80
C GLY A 214 0.35 2.96 14.01
N VAL A 215 0.08 3.94 14.86
CA VAL A 215 -0.79 3.77 16.05
C VAL A 215 -2.26 3.71 15.64
N ILE A 216 -2.69 4.60 14.75
CA ILE A 216 -4.06 4.60 14.23
C ILE A 216 -4.32 3.33 13.40
N ALA A 217 -3.34 2.88 12.60
CA ALA A 217 -3.44 1.63 11.86
C ALA A 217 -3.30 0.39 12.76
N GLY A 218 -2.53 0.48 13.86
CA GLY A 218 -2.36 -0.58 14.85
C GLY A 218 -3.60 -0.82 15.70
N ALA A 219 -4.45 0.20 15.90
CA ALA A 219 -5.81 0.00 16.41
C ALA A 219 -6.65 -0.94 15.52
N ASP A 220 -6.29 -1.01 14.23
CA ASP A 220 -6.87 -1.89 13.21
C ASP A 220 -6.05 -3.18 13.00
N GLU A 221 -5.11 -3.54 13.88
CA GLU A 221 -4.53 -4.91 13.87
C GLU A 221 -5.59 -6.01 14.10
N LEU A 222 -6.84 -5.63 14.40
CA LEU A 222 -8.00 -6.51 14.35
C LEU A 222 -8.77 -6.49 13.00
N ASN A 223 -8.61 -5.48 12.13
CA ASN A 223 -9.09 -5.54 10.74
C ASN A 223 -8.03 -5.11 9.73
N THR A 224 -7.08 -6.01 9.48
CA THR A 224 -6.19 -5.87 8.33
C THR A 224 -6.97 -5.65 7.03
N LEU A 225 -6.34 -5.06 6.00
CA LEU A 225 -7.01 -4.84 4.71
C LEU A 225 -7.62 -6.15 4.18
N TRP A 226 -6.95 -7.28 4.42
CA TRP A 226 -7.52 -8.59 4.19
C TRP A 226 -8.81 -8.80 4.99
N THR A 227 -8.82 -8.62 6.31
CA THR A 227 -10.04 -8.76 7.14
C THR A 227 -11.18 -7.84 6.68
N ARG A 228 -10.90 -6.61 6.24
CA ARG A 228 -11.94 -5.70 5.71
C ARG A 228 -12.52 -6.16 4.38
N LEU A 229 -11.70 -6.76 3.52
CA LEU A 229 -12.13 -7.18 2.18
C LEU A 229 -12.57 -8.65 2.14
N ASN A 230 -12.15 -9.47 3.10
CA ASN A 230 -12.43 -10.89 3.18
C ASN A 230 -13.85 -11.13 3.73
N GLY A 231 -14.82 -11.20 2.81
CA GLY A 231 -16.20 -11.60 3.09
C GLY A 231 -17.25 -10.67 2.47
N ASP A 232 -16.95 -9.38 2.34
CA ASP A 232 -17.85 -8.38 1.74
C ASP A 232 -17.06 -7.36 0.91
N CYS A 233 -16.21 -7.86 0.00
CA CYS A 233 -15.43 -7.00 -0.89
C CYS A 233 -16.37 -6.29 -1.88
N SER A 234 -16.72 -5.05 -1.57
CA SER A 234 -17.57 -4.20 -2.39
C SER A 234 -17.06 -2.76 -2.41
N ASP A 235 -17.43 -2.02 -3.47
CA ASP A 235 -17.17 -0.58 -3.51
C ASP A 235 -17.96 0.13 -2.41
N GLN A 236 -17.28 0.94 -1.60
CA GLN A 236 -17.90 1.74 -0.54
C GLN A 236 -18.64 2.96 -1.10
N LEU A 237 -18.28 3.39 -2.31
CA LEU A 237 -18.99 4.43 -3.06
C LEU A 237 -19.93 3.82 -4.08
N ALA A 238 -20.87 4.62 -4.59
CA ALA A 238 -21.73 4.19 -5.68
C ALA A 238 -20.88 3.83 -6.92
N ALA A 239 -21.30 2.80 -7.66
CA ALA A 239 -20.52 2.27 -8.78
C ALA A 239 -20.19 3.32 -9.84
N ASP A 240 -21.08 4.29 -10.07
CA ASP A 240 -20.85 5.41 -10.99
C ASP A 240 -19.77 6.38 -10.49
N GLN A 241 -19.66 6.59 -9.18
CA GLN A 241 -18.62 7.41 -8.56
C GLN A 241 -17.24 6.74 -8.66
N CYS A 242 -17.14 5.45 -8.31
CA CYS A 242 -15.89 4.71 -8.46
C CYS A 242 -15.41 4.65 -9.92
N GLN A 243 -16.32 4.51 -10.89
CA GLN A 243 -15.98 4.54 -12.32
C GLN A 243 -15.51 5.91 -12.79
N GLN A 244 -16.13 7.00 -12.31
CA GLN A 244 -15.68 8.36 -12.58
C GLN A 244 -14.28 8.61 -12.01
N LEU A 245 -14.02 8.17 -10.78
CA LEU A 245 -12.73 8.28 -10.13
C LEU A 245 -11.64 7.46 -10.84
N LYS A 246 -11.98 6.26 -11.31
CA LYS A 246 -11.09 5.44 -12.14
C LYS A 246 -10.71 6.14 -13.46
N GLY A 247 -11.67 6.76 -14.13
CA GLY A 247 -11.42 7.45 -15.41
C GLY A 247 -10.75 8.83 -15.28
N GLY A 248 -10.96 9.53 -14.17
CA GLY A 248 -10.54 10.92 -13.99
C GLY A 248 -9.32 11.13 -13.09
N ALA A 249 -9.14 10.30 -12.06
CA ALA A 249 -8.14 10.50 -11.01
C ALA A 249 -7.19 9.30 -10.85
N ASP A 250 -7.30 8.29 -11.70
CA ASP A 250 -6.51 7.07 -11.67
C ASP A 250 -6.51 6.37 -10.29
N ILE A 251 -7.68 6.34 -9.67
CA ILE A 251 -7.88 5.93 -8.27
C ILE A 251 -7.37 4.51 -7.95
N CYS A 252 -7.19 3.67 -8.95
CA CYS A 252 -6.73 2.30 -8.77
C CYS A 252 -5.22 2.17 -8.60
N HIS A 253 -4.47 3.26 -8.80
CA HIS A 253 -3.04 3.33 -8.50
C HIS A 253 -2.77 3.90 -7.09
N ASP A 254 -3.83 4.21 -6.32
CA ASP A 254 -3.73 4.70 -4.94
C ASP A 254 -4.20 3.62 -3.95
N ARG A 255 -3.35 3.30 -2.98
CA ARG A 255 -3.60 2.26 -1.97
C ARG A 255 -4.81 2.58 -1.08
N LEU A 256 -4.95 3.84 -0.65
CA LEU A 256 -6.09 4.25 0.17
C LEU A 256 -7.38 4.14 -0.65
N ALA A 257 -7.29 4.52 -1.92
CA ALA A 257 -8.45 4.63 -2.76
C ALA A 257 -8.94 3.27 -3.31
N MET A 258 -8.04 2.28 -3.41
CA MET A 258 -8.42 0.87 -3.59
C MET A 258 -9.20 0.28 -2.41
N SER A 259 -9.05 0.79 -1.19
CA SER A 259 -9.89 0.37 -0.06
C SER A 259 -11.33 0.90 -0.16
N VAL A 260 -11.52 1.99 -0.92
CA VAL A 260 -12.81 2.64 -1.16
C VAL A 260 -13.52 2.04 -2.36
N CYS A 261 -12.79 1.73 -3.44
CA CYS A 261 -13.33 1.18 -4.69
C CYS A 261 -12.69 -0.18 -5.08
N PRO A 262 -12.62 -1.17 -4.18
CA PRO A 262 -11.90 -2.42 -4.43
C PRO A 262 -12.49 -3.26 -5.57
N MET A 263 -13.80 -3.20 -5.81
CA MET A 263 -14.43 -3.95 -6.90
C MET A 263 -14.18 -3.27 -8.24
N THR A 264 -14.35 -1.95 -8.33
CA THR A 264 -14.06 -1.17 -9.55
C THR A 264 -12.58 -1.24 -9.95
N CYS A 265 -11.68 -1.33 -8.96
CA CYS A 265 -10.26 -1.51 -9.19
C CYS A 265 -9.83 -2.98 -9.42
N GLY A 266 -10.76 -3.93 -9.39
CA GLY A 266 -10.48 -5.34 -9.67
C GLY A 266 -9.85 -6.10 -8.51
N LEU A 267 -9.63 -5.45 -7.37
CA LEU A 267 -9.07 -6.05 -6.17
C LEU A 267 -10.00 -7.15 -5.62
N CYS A 268 -11.33 -6.95 -5.66
CA CYS A 268 -12.27 -7.99 -5.22
C CYS A 268 -12.23 -9.25 -6.07
N GLY A 269 -12.07 -9.12 -7.39
CA GLY A 269 -11.94 -10.28 -8.28
C GLY A 269 -10.63 -11.04 -8.03
N ALA A 270 -9.56 -10.33 -7.66
CA ALA A 270 -8.32 -10.95 -7.24
C ALA A 270 -8.44 -11.64 -5.87
N LEU A 271 -9.20 -11.06 -4.95
CA LEU A 271 -9.43 -11.59 -3.60
C LEU A 271 -10.37 -12.79 -3.55
N GLU A 272 -11.33 -12.89 -4.48
CA GLU A 272 -12.20 -14.08 -4.62
C GLU A 272 -11.43 -15.33 -5.04
N SER A 273 -10.25 -15.16 -5.63
CA SER A 273 -9.35 -16.29 -5.87
C SER A 273 -8.72 -16.74 -4.55
N HIS A 274 -8.42 -18.03 -4.41
CA HIS A 274 -7.91 -18.69 -3.19
C HIS A 274 -6.50 -18.20 -2.74
N VAL A 275 -6.17 -16.93 -2.92
CA VAL A 275 -4.87 -16.29 -2.64
C VAL A 275 -4.46 -16.47 -1.19
N CYS A 276 -5.38 -16.32 -0.23
CA CYS A 276 -5.13 -16.58 1.19
C CYS A 276 -5.59 -17.98 1.62
N GLU A 277 -5.49 -18.98 0.73
CA GLU A 277 -5.59 -20.37 1.14
C GLU A 277 -4.23 -21.05 1.13
N ASP A 278 -4.04 -21.94 2.09
CA ASP A 278 -2.87 -22.81 2.08
C ASP A 278 -2.96 -23.74 0.89
N THR A 279 -1.93 -23.72 0.04
CA THR A 279 -1.88 -24.53 -1.18
C THR A 279 -1.69 -26.01 -0.89
N VAL A 280 -1.17 -26.35 0.30
CA VAL A 280 -0.95 -27.73 0.72
C VAL A 280 -2.22 -28.31 1.34
N LEU A 281 -2.85 -29.23 0.59
CA LEU A 281 -4.06 -29.94 1.02
C LEU A 281 -3.82 -30.81 2.28
N ASN A 282 -4.92 -31.19 2.95
CA ASN A 282 -4.94 -32.13 4.08
C ASN A 282 -4.14 -31.69 5.32
N ASN A 283 -4.21 -30.41 5.70
CA ASN A 283 -3.48 -29.83 6.85
C ASN A 283 -1.95 -29.87 6.73
N GLY A 284 -1.38 -30.10 5.54
CA GLY A 284 0.07 -30.20 5.39
C GLY A 284 0.81 -28.94 5.85
N CYS A 285 0.23 -27.75 5.68
CA CYS A 285 0.81 -26.52 6.20
C CYS A 285 0.88 -26.46 7.74
N ALA A 286 -0.12 -27.00 8.44
CA ALA A 286 -0.10 -27.07 9.91
C ALA A 286 0.98 -28.03 10.39
N ASP A 287 1.18 -29.15 9.70
CA ASP A 287 2.23 -30.12 10.00
C ASP A 287 3.62 -29.52 9.72
N LEU A 288 3.81 -28.88 8.56
CA LEU A 288 5.06 -28.20 8.17
C LEU A 288 5.43 -27.06 9.12
N LYS A 289 4.45 -26.33 9.66
CA LYS A 289 4.67 -25.31 10.68
C LYS A 289 5.29 -25.89 11.95
N VAL A 290 4.88 -27.09 12.35
CA VAL A 290 5.36 -27.75 13.57
C VAL A 290 6.73 -28.41 13.36
N THR A 291 6.96 -29.03 12.20
CA THR A 291 8.16 -29.86 11.97
C THR A 291 9.34 -29.12 11.37
N GLU A 292 9.10 -28.13 10.51
CA GLU A 292 10.15 -27.55 9.66
C GLU A 292 10.24 -26.02 9.75
N ASN A 293 9.42 -25.40 10.61
CA ASN A 293 9.35 -23.96 10.76
C ASN A 293 9.13 -23.25 9.41
N VAL A 294 8.23 -23.81 8.59
CA VAL A 294 7.97 -23.31 7.23
C VAL A 294 7.70 -21.80 7.22
N CYS A 295 7.02 -21.28 8.24
CA CYS A 295 6.67 -19.86 8.38
C CYS A 295 7.86 -18.91 8.57
N ALA A 296 9.07 -19.41 8.80
CA ALA A 296 10.29 -18.59 8.81
C ALA A 296 10.99 -18.55 7.44
N SER A 297 10.49 -19.31 6.46
CA SER A 297 10.97 -19.25 5.09
C SER A 297 10.18 -18.23 4.29
N ASP A 298 10.86 -17.49 3.43
CA ASP A 298 10.26 -16.53 2.51
C ASP A 298 9.16 -17.18 1.65
N VAL A 299 9.33 -18.47 1.31
CA VAL A 299 8.38 -19.25 0.49
C VAL A 299 7.05 -19.51 1.20
N ALA A 300 6.98 -19.31 2.52
CA ALA A 300 5.76 -19.49 3.31
C ALA A 300 4.59 -18.63 2.84
N VAL A 301 4.89 -17.43 2.33
CA VAL A 301 3.89 -16.47 1.83
C VAL A 301 3.08 -17.05 0.66
N PHE A 302 3.65 -18.01 -0.09
CA PHE A 302 2.97 -18.63 -1.23
C PHE A 302 2.43 -20.02 -0.94
N ILE A 303 3.08 -20.78 -0.04
CA ILE A 303 2.69 -22.17 0.22
C ILE A 303 1.64 -22.25 1.32
N CYS A 304 1.87 -21.50 2.42
CA CYS A 304 1.07 -21.56 3.64
C CYS A 304 0.66 -20.16 4.15
N PRO A 305 0.15 -19.25 3.29
CA PRO A 305 -0.12 -17.86 3.69
C PRO A 305 -1.08 -17.78 4.88
N LYS A 306 -2.07 -18.67 4.94
CA LYS A 306 -3.08 -18.66 6.00
C LYS A 306 -2.51 -19.23 7.30
N THR A 307 -1.86 -20.39 7.24
CA THR A 307 -1.26 -21.03 8.43
C THR A 307 -0.13 -20.18 9.03
N CYS A 308 0.58 -19.41 8.20
CA CYS A 308 1.67 -18.53 8.61
C CYS A 308 1.24 -17.08 8.88
N ASN A 309 -0.05 -16.75 8.73
CA ASN A 309 -0.58 -15.39 8.93
C ASN A 309 0.11 -14.33 8.04
N MET A 310 0.36 -14.67 6.78
CA MET A 310 1.04 -13.84 5.77
C MET A 310 0.09 -13.32 4.69
N CYS A 311 -1.22 -13.47 4.87
CA CYS A 311 -2.20 -13.05 3.86
C CYS A 311 -2.18 -11.54 3.57
N ASP A 312 -1.85 -10.71 4.56
CA ASP A 312 -1.71 -9.27 4.35
C ASP A 312 -0.47 -8.89 3.56
N GLU A 313 0.64 -9.61 3.74
CA GLU A 313 1.84 -9.42 2.93
C GLU A 313 1.59 -9.82 1.47
N LEU A 314 0.89 -10.93 1.27
CA LEU A 314 0.49 -11.40 -0.05
C LEU A 314 -0.50 -10.44 -0.72
N LEU A 315 -1.49 -9.94 0.02
CA LEU A 315 -2.44 -8.93 -0.46
C LEU A 315 -1.73 -7.62 -0.80
N ASN A 316 -0.79 -7.18 0.02
CA ASN A 316 0.00 -5.98 -0.26
C ASN A 316 0.85 -6.13 -1.54
N SER A 317 1.46 -7.30 -1.78
CA SER A 317 2.17 -7.59 -3.03
C SER A 317 1.24 -7.54 -4.24
N LEU A 318 0.03 -8.07 -4.10
CA LEU A 318 -1.00 -8.07 -5.14
C LEU A 318 -1.48 -6.65 -5.46
N ILE A 319 -1.67 -5.83 -4.43
CA ILE A 319 -2.01 -4.41 -4.53
C ILE A 319 -0.91 -3.62 -5.23
N ILE A 320 0.35 -3.81 -4.86
CA ILE A 320 1.49 -3.15 -5.52
C ILE A 320 1.51 -3.53 -7.01
N SER A 321 1.25 -4.79 -7.34
CA SER A 321 1.25 -5.25 -8.73
C SER A 321 0.09 -4.70 -9.55
N LEU A 322 -1.08 -4.49 -8.91
CA LEU A 322 -2.21 -3.79 -9.52
C LEU A 322 -1.92 -2.30 -9.71
N ILE A 323 -1.24 -1.66 -8.75
CA ILE A 323 -0.82 -0.25 -8.83
C ILE A 323 0.24 -0.07 -9.91
N ASP A 324 1.24 -0.93 -10.05
CA ASP A 324 2.34 -0.65 -10.98
C ASP A 324 1.94 -0.86 -12.46
N GLY A 325 0.72 -1.34 -12.73
CA GLY A 325 0.16 -1.48 -14.08
C GLY A 325 0.88 -2.51 -14.95
N THR A 326 1.90 -3.19 -14.44
CA THR A 326 2.64 -4.26 -15.10
C THR A 326 1.85 -5.56 -14.97
N SER A 327 0.83 -5.70 -15.81
CA SER A 327 0.03 -6.93 -15.97
C SER A 327 0.81 -8.23 -16.24
N ASN A 328 2.14 -8.15 -16.40
CA ASN A 328 3.03 -9.29 -16.65
C ASN A 328 4.15 -9.48 -15.60
N ALA A 329 4.25 -8.61 -14.59
CA ALA A 329 5.34 -8.66 -13.61
C ALA A 329 4.85 -8.25 -12.22
N THR A 330 5.04 -9.14 -11.25
CA THR A 330 4.69 -8.90 -9.84
C THR A 330 5.93 -8.61 -9.01
N ALA A 331 5.87 -7.58 -8.17
CA ALA A 331 6.84 -7.35 -7.11
C ALA A 331 6.66 -8.38 -5.99
N LEU A 332 7.73 -9.06 -5.59
CA LEU A 332 7.72 -10.00 -4.47
C LEU A 332 7.30 -9.31 -3.15
N PRO A 333 6.61 -10.00 -2.23
CA PRO A 333 6.30 -9.49 -0.90
C PRO A 333 7.52 -8.93 -0.16
N ALA A 334 7.34 -7.83 0.58
CA ALA A 334 8.43 -7.14 1.28
C ALA A 334 9.17 -8.02 2.31
N SER A 335 8.49 -9.03 2.87
CA SER A 335 9.05 -10.01 3.80
C SER A 335 10.07 -10.96 3.16
N MET A 336 10.06 -11.09 1.83
CA MET A 336 11.05 -11.87 1.08
C MET A 336 12.27 -11.03 0.67
N LEU A 337 12.31 -9.74 1.05
CA LEU A 337 13.41 -8.86 0.71
C LEU A 337 14.43 -8.81 1.86
N PRO A 338 15.73 -8.99 1.59
CA PRO A 338 16.74 -8.71 2.60
C PRO A 338 16.71 -7.21 2.96
N PRO A 339 17.00 -6.83 4.23
CA PRO A 339 16.85 -5.45 4.74
C PRO A 339 17.63 -4.34 4.00
N SER A 340 18.44 -4.70 3.00
CA SER A 340 19.41 -3.83 2.33
C SER A 340 19.24 -3.75 0.80
N ALA A 341 18.18 -4.31 0.22
CA ALA A 341 18.09 -4.41 -1.24
C ALA A 341 17.25 -3.28 -1.88
N ASN A 342 17.61 -2.92 -3.12
CA ASN A 342 17.11 -1.76 -3.87
C ASN A 342 15.94 -2.21 -4.79
N PRO A 343 14.79 -1.52 -4.84
CA PRO A 343 13.58 -1.89 -5.61
C PRO A 343 13.73 -2.28 -7.08
N SER A 344 14.83 -1.92 -7.74
CA SER A 344 15.06 -2.13 -9.17
C SER A 344 15.89 -3.37 -9.51
N ASP A 345 16.45 -4.07 -8.52
CA ASP A 345 17.39 -5.19 -8.72
C ASP A 345 16.71 -6.58 -8.60
N TYR A 346 15.38 -6.67 -8.59
CA TYR A 346 14.65 -7.89 -8.24
C TYR A 346 14.14 -8.69 -9.44
N PRO A 347 14.06 -10.04 -9.31
CA PRO A 347 13.40 -10.88 -10.30
C PRO A 347 11.89 -10.58 -10.26
N THR A 348 11.40 -9.90 -11.27
CA THR A 348 9.98 -9.89 -11.59
C THR A 348 9.56 -11.31 -11.96
N PHE A 349 8.47 -11.82 -11.38
CA PHE A 349 7.89 -13.06 -11.88
C PHE A 349 7.36 -12.81 -13.30
N ASP A 350 8.07 -13.30 -14.31
CA ASP A 350 7.72 -13.13 -15.71
C ASP A 350 6.74 -14.23 -16.13
N CYS A 351 5.53 -13.83 -16.47
CA CYS A 351 4.51 -14.76 -16.95
C CYS A 351 4.92 -15.50 -18.23
N ASP A 352 5.87 -14.96 -19.01
CA ASP A 352 6.36 -15.59 -20.24
C ASP A 352 7.31 -16.77 -19.96
N GLU A 353 7.82 -16.91 -18.73
CA GLU A 353 8.62 -18.08 -18.30
C GLU A 353 7.75 -19.29 -17.91
N LEU A 354 6.42 -19.12 -17.81
CA LEU A 354 5.49 -20.23 -17.54
C LEU A 354 5.37 -21.10 -18.80
N ASP A 355 5.87 -22.34 -18.70
CA ASP A 355 5.73 -23.32 -19.77
C ASP A 355 4.26 -23.75 -19.93
N THR A 356 3.59 -23.15 -20.91
CA THR A 356 2.20 -23.47 -21.28
C THR A 356 2.05 -24.84 -21.95
N SER A 357 3.13 -25.58 -22.19
CA SER A 357 3.07 -26.90 -22.82
C SER A 357 2.63 -28.02 -21.86
N ASP A 358 2.77 -27.85 -20.54
CA ASP A 358 2.27 -28.80 -19.52
C ASP A 358 1.12 -28.20 -18.69
N CYS A 359 -0.04 -28.10 -19.32
CA CYS A 359 -1.24 -27.60 -18.66
C CYS A 359 -1.77 -28.48 -17.52
N GLY A 360 -1.25 -29.71 -17.35
CA GLY A 360 -1.66 -30.58 -16.24
C GLY A 360 -1.17 -30.07 -14.88
N VAL A 361 0.06 -29.55 -14.84
CA VAL A 361 0.65 -28.91 -13.66
C VAL A 361 0.12 -27.49 -13.47
N MET A 362 -0.02 -26.77 -14.58
CA MET A 362 -0.50 -25.38 -14.54
C MET A 362 -1.96 -25.26 -14.11
N ASP A 363 -2.82 -26.24 -14.39
CA ASP A 363 -4.24 -26.17 -14.02
C ASP A 363 -4.44 -26.04 -12.50
N SER A 364 -3.66 -26.76 -11.67
CA SER A 364 -3.73 -26.58 -10.21
C SER A 364 -3.18 -25.23 -9.77
N LEU A 365 -2.03 -24.81 -10.31
CA LEU A 365 -1.40 -23.53 -9.95
C LEU A 365 -2.27 -22.34 -10.36
N CYS A 366 -2.88 -22.39 -11.54
CA CYS A 366 -3.77 -21.35 -12.04
C CYS A 366 -5.10 -21.26 -11.27
N LYS A 367 -5.55 -22.35 -10.66
CA LYS A 367 -6.80 -22.38 -9.88
C LYS A 367 -6.60 -22.01 -8.41
N THR A 368 -5.48 -22.39 -7.82
CA THR A 368 -5.30 -22.35 -6.36
C THR A 368 -4.11 -21.54 -5.89
N SER A 369 -3.38 -20.87 -6.80
CA SER A 369 -2.19 -20.10 -6.42
C SER A 369 -2.21 -18.67 -6.98
N PHE A 370 -1.31 -17.87 -6.43
CA PHE A 370 -1.00 -16.51 -6.85
C PHE A 370 -0.77 -16.35 -8.37
N VAL A 371 -0.29 -17.40 -9.05
CA VAL A 371 -0.04 -17.40 -10.50
C VAL A 371 -1.33 -17.19 -11.30
N GLY A 372 -2.47 -17.69 -10.83
CA GLY A 372 -3.78 -17.49 -11.48
C GLY A 372 -4.21 -16.03 -11.54
N VAL A 373 -3.77 -15.23 -10.57
CA VAL A 373 -4.10 -13.81 -10.49
C VAL A 373 -3.10 -12.96 -11.27
N VAL A 374 -1.82 -13.30 -11.17
CA VAL A 374 -0.72 -12.56 -11.80
C VAL A 374 -0.64 -12.82 -13.30
N CYS A 375 -0.85 -14.06 -13.73
CA CYS A 375 -0.70 -14.48 -15.12
C CYS A 375 -2.02 -15.01 -15.70
N PRO A 376 -3.12 -14.22 -15.65
CA PRO A 376 -4.46 -14.72 -15.97
C PRO A 376 -4.56 -15.17 -17.42
N GLU A 377 -3.87 -14.52 -18.36
CA GLU A 377 -3.90 -14.89 -19.78
C GLU A 377 -3.20 -16.22 -20.05
N HIS A 378 -2.04 -16.47 -19.44
CA HIS A 378 -1.34 -17.75 -19.55
C HIS A 378 -2.15 -18.88 -18.90
N CYS A 379 -2.79 -18.59 -17.77
CA CYS A 379 -3.68 -19.53 -17.11
C CYS A 379 -4.93 -19.86 -17.94
N LYS A 380 -5.53 -18.89 -18.62
CA LYS A 380 -6.66 -19.11 -19.53
C LYS A 380 -6.30 -20.03 -20.71
N MET A 381 -5.07 -19.99 -21.20
CA MET A 381 -4.61 -20.89 -22.27
C MET A 381 -4.65 -22.35 -21.81
N CYS A 382 -4.34 -22.63 -20.54
CA CYS A 382 -4.38 -23.97 -19.98
C CYS A 382 -5.76 -24.43 -19.49
N MET A 383 -6.65 -23.51 -19.14
CA MET A 383 -8.01 -23.83 -18.69
C MET A 383 -9.00 -24.03 -19.87
N SER A 384 -8.59 -23.71 -21.10
CA SER A 384 -9.41 -23.92 -22.29
C SER A 384 -9.41 -25.41 -22.67
N PRO A 385 -10.58 -26.09 -22.76
CA PRO A 385 -10.62 -27.50 -23.10
C PRO A 385 -10.01 -27.70 -24.49
N ILE A 386 -8.94 -28.51 -24.57
CA ILE A 386 -8.31 -28.90 -25.83
C ILE A 386 -9.38 -29.59 -26.68
N MET A 387 -9.95 -28.85 -27.64
CA MET A 387 -10.74 -29.41 -28.72
C MET A 387 -9.79 -30.21 -29.60
N THR A 388 -9.56 -31.46 -29.23
CA THR A 388 -8.80 -32.42 -30.04
C THR A 388 -9.58 -32.69 -31.33
N ASN A 389 -9.20 -31.99 -32.40
CA ASN A 389 -9.60 -32.40 -33.75
C ASN A 389 -8.91 -33.73 -34.08
N PRO A 390 -9.64 -34.79 -34.48
CA PRO A 390 -9.05 -36.08 -34.77
C PRO A 390 -8.30 -36.02 -36.09
N VAL A 391 -6.96 -35.99 -36.04
CA VAL A 391 -6.13 -36.20 -37.22
C VAL A 391 -6.17 -37.68 -37.58
N THR A 392 -6.96 -37.98 -38.60
CA THR A 392 -6.91 -39.24 -39.34
C THR A 392 -5.71 -39.18 -40.27
N ASN A 393 -4.73 -40.08 -40.10
CA ASN A 393 -4.06 -40.79 -41.20
C ASN A 393 -3.02 -41.79 -40.65
N MET A 394 -3.31 -43.07 -40.86
CA MET A 394 -2.35 -44.19 -40.92
C MET A 394 -1.55 -44.11 -42.22
N PRO A 395 -0.34 -44.70 -42.27
CA PRO A 395 -0.25 -46.05 -42.86
C PRO A 395 0.64 -47.05 -42.10
N THR A 396 0.24 -48.30 -42.31
CA THR A 396 0.73 -49.59 -41.85
C THR A 396 2.10 -49.97 -42.41
N ASP A 397 2.94 -50.61 -41.58
CA ASP A 397 3.66 -51.88 -41.84
C ASP A 397 4.59 -52.20 -40.63
N ALA A 398 4.31 -53.27 -39.86
CA ALA A 398 5.01 -54.58 -39.88
C ALA A 398 6.53 -54.48 -39.56
N ALA A 399 7.15 -55.14 -38.58
CA ALA A 399 6.82 -56.31 -37.76
C ALA A 399 7.88 -56.48 -36.63
N THR A 400 7.60 -57.44 -35.73
CA THR A 400 8.57 -58.30 -35.00
C THR A 400 9.10 -57.82 -33.63
N MET A 401 8.65 -58.50 -32.56
CA MET A 401 9.32 -58.57 -31.24
C MET A 401 10.54 -59.52 -31.28
N PRO A 402 11.51 -59.47 -30.34
CA PRO A 402 11.31 -60.16 -29.04
C PRO A 402 12.00 -59.53 -27.81
N ALA A 403 11.37 -59.80 -26.66
CA ALA A 403 11.91 -60.24 -25.35
C ALA A 403 13.20 -59.64 -24.72
N SER A 404 12.98 -59.12 -23.51
CA SER A 404 13.70 -59.37 -22.24
C SER A 404 15.23 -59.38 -22.20
N THR A 405 15.82 -58.52 -21.34
CA THR A 405 16.85 -58.95 -20.38
C THR A 405 16.90 -58.03 -19.16
N ALA A 406 16.83 -58.64 -17.97
CA ALA A 406 17.18 -58.05 -16.68
C ALA A 406 18.71 -58.09 -16.48
N MET A 407 19.23 -57.26 -15.58
CA MET A 407 20.47 -57.37 -14.76
C MET A 407 20.92 -55.95 -14.39
N ASP A 408 21.66 -55.68 -13.33
CA ASP A 408 21.91 -56.31 -12.05
C ASP A 408 22.69 -55.25 -11.25
N THR A 409 22.49 -55.31 -9.95
CA THR A 409 23.19 -54.66 -8.84
C THR A 409 24.72 -54.67 -9.01
N THR A 410 25.39 -53.55 -8.73
CA THR A 410 26.79 -53.60 -8.25
C THR A 410 27.04 -52.51 -7.22
N GLN A 411 27.65 -52.93 -6.12
CA GLN A 411 27.84 -52.23 -4.86
C GLN A 411 29.35 -52.05 -4.62
N MET A 412 29.68 -51.08 -3.74
CA MET A 412 30.93 -50.91 -2.96
C MET A 412 32.13 -50.18 -3.62
N PRO A 413 33.13 -49.68 -2.85
CA PRO A 413 33.27 -49.60 -1.38
C PRO A 413 33.71 -48.24 -0.80
N SER A 414 33.56 -48.14 0.53
CA SER A 414 34.23 -47.20 1.44
C SER A 414 35.76 -47.37 1.50
N SER A 415 36.45 -46.29 1.84
CA SER A 415 37.72 -46.35 2.58
C SER A 415 37.93 -45.14 3.49
N VAL A 416 38.51 -45.45 4.64
CA VAL A 416 38.70 -44.68 5.89
C VAL A 416 40.09 -44.04 5.94
N ALA A 417 40.25 -42.94 6.71
CA ALA A 417 41.37 -42.59 7.63
C ALA A 417 41.60 -41.05 7.68
N MET A 418 41.39 -40.38 8.84
CA MET A 418 42.40 -39.99 9.86
C MET A 418 43.45 -38.97 9.35
N ASP A 419 43.94 -37.93 10.04
CA ASP A 419 43.80 -37.36 11.39
C ASP A 419 44.62 -36.03 11.40
N THR A 420 44.53 -35.25 12.48
CA THR A 420 45.46 -34.23 13.01
C THR A 420 45.44 -32.78 12.49
N SER A 421 45.07 -31.87 13.41
CA SER A 421 45.47 -30.44 13.46
C SER A 421 46.82 -30.29 14.19
N PRO A 422 47.57 -29.17 14.03
CA PRO A 422 47.48 -28.03 14.98
C PRO A 422 47.77 -26.63 14.36
N PRO A 423 47.68 -25.51 15.12
CA PRO A 423 47.52 -24.14 14.58
C PRO A 423 48.84 -23.35 14.48
N THR A 424 48.87 -22.29 13.66
CA THR A 424 49.91 -21.24 13.75
C THR A 424 49.41 -19.88 13.25
N MET A 425 49.85 -18.82 13.93
CA MET A 425 49.42 -17.42 13.82
C MET A 425 50.06 -16.64 12.66
N ALA A 426 49.32 -15.61 12.22
CA ALA A 426 49.71 -14.27 11.77
C ALA A 426 50.92 -14.06 10.83
N ALA A 427 50.63 -13.52 9.65
CA ALA A 427 51.50 -12.55 8.96
C ALA A 427 50.66 -11.60 8.11
N SER A 428 50.74 -10.30 8.39
CA SER A 428 50.36 -9.24 7.46
C SER A 428 51.55 -8.98 6.54
N ASP A 429 51.36 -9.13 5.23
CA ASP A 429 52.25 -8.51 4.26
C ASP A 429 51.46 -8.08 3.02
N SER A 430 51.69 -6.84 2.61
CA SER A 430 51.03 -6.18 1.50
C SER A 430 51.93 -6.28 0.29
N THR A 431 51.48 -6.94 -0.78
CA THR A 431 52.17 -6.89 -2.07
C THR A 431 51.15 -6.77 -3.19
N MET A 432 51.19 -5.64 -3.91
CA MET A 432 50.40 -5.41 -5.12
C MET A 432 50.94 -6.28 -6.25
N GLY A 433 50.15 -7.27 -6.68
CA GLY A 433 50.38 -8.10 -7.86
C GLY A 433 49.41 -7.73 -8.99
N ALA A 434 49.92 -7.77 -10.22
CA ALA A 434 49.23 -7.45 -11.48
C ALA A 434 48.02 -8.38 -11.78
N PRO A 435 47.07 -7.96 -12.64
CA PRO A 435 45.85 -8.72 -12.88
C PRO A 435 46.11 -9.99 -13.71
N GLU A 436 45.83 -11.15 -13.11
CA GLU A 436 45.64 -12.42 -13.82
C GLU A 436 44.25 -12.46 -14.46
N VAL A 437 44.20 -12.83 -15.75
CA VAL A 437 42.97 -13.11 -16.47
C VAL A 437 42.49 -14.50 -16.05
N SER A 438 41.48 -14.54 -15.18
CA SER A 438 40.84 -15.77 -14.73
C SER A 438 39.78 -16.21 -15.75
N THR A 439 39.97 -17.36 -16.38
CA THR A 439 38.91 -18.07 -17.12
C THR A 439 37.89 -18.59 -16.11
N ALA A 440 36.78 -17.86 -15.95
CA ALA A 440 35.68 -18.27 -15.10
C ALA A 440 35.12 -19.62 -15.54
N ALA A 441 35.15 -20.60 -14.64
CA ALA A 441 34.43 -21.86 -14.80
C ALA A 441 32.92 -21.57 -14.82
N LEU A 442 32.19 -22.28 -15.68
CA LEU A 442 30.73 -22.21 -15.74
C LEU A 442 30.14 -22.54 -14.35
N PRO A 443 29.09 -21.81 -13.91
CA PRO A 443 28.49 -22.02 -12.59
C PRO A 443 27.95 -23.45 -12.47
N VAL A 444 28.26 -24.09 -11.33
CA VAL A 444 27.80 -25.45 -11.02
C VAL A 444 26.34 -25.38 -10.60
N CYS A 445 25.47 -26.00 -11.39
CA CYS A 445 24.04 -26.09 -11.11
C CYS A 445 23.79 -26.82 -9.79
N SER A 446 23.08 -26.17 -8.86
CA SER A 446 22.90 -26.59 -7.47
C SER A 446 21.45 -26.35 -7.05
N ASP A 447 20.92 -27.18 -6.16
CA ASP A 447 19.64 -26.91 -5.50
C ASP A 447 19.84 -25.84 -4.40
N HIS A 448 18.86 -24.96 -4.19
CA HIS A 448 18.93 -23.75 -3.37
C HIS A 448 18.16 -23.85 -2.04
N LEU A 449 17.82 -25.05 -1.57
CA LEU A 449 17.21 -25.26 -0.26
C LEU A 449 18.25 -25.26 0.86
N ASN A 450 18.18 -24.25 1.74
CA ASN A 450 19.00 -24.20 2.95
C ASN A 450 18.51 -25.25 3.97
N GLY A 451 19.09 -26.45 3.91
CA GLY A 451 18.93 -27.48 4.94
C GLY A 451 17.79 -28.49 4.73
N MET A 452 17.13 -28.45 3.57
CA MET A 452 16.08 -29.40 3.19
C MET A 452 16.46 -30.09 1.88
N ASP A 453 16.32 -31.42 1.81
CA ASP A 453 16.58 -32.18 0.59
C ASP A 453 15.36 -32.07 -0.34
N CYS A 454 15.57 -31.70 -1.61
CA CYS A 454 14.51 -31.62 -2.61
C CYS A 454 13.74 -32.95 -2.76
N SER A 455 14.38 -34.09 -2.44
CA SER A 455 13.72 -35.40 -2.44
C SER A 455 12.70 -35.60 -1.32
N ALA A 456 12.75 -34.80 -0.26
CA ALA A 456 11.80 -34.84 0.85
C ALA A 456 10.49 -34.09 0.54
N LEU A 457 10.48 -33.24 -0.50
CA LEU A 457 9.33 -32.46 -0.90
C LEU A 457 8.42 -33.27 -1.85
N PRO A 458 7.20 -33.64 -1.44
CA PRO A 458 6.30 -34.39 -2.30
C PRO A 458 5.89 -33.54 -3.50
N ASN A 459 6.09 -34.09 -4.70
CA ASN A 459 5.73 -33.47 -5.97
C ASN A 459 6.48 -32.15 -6.26
N VAL A 460 7.68 -31.97 -5.70
CA VAL A 460 8.51 -30.77 -5.88
C VAL A 460 8.67 -30.39 -7.35
N CYS A 461 8.96 -31.33 -8.24
CA CYS A 461 9.16 -31.03 -9.67
C CYS A 461 7.87 -30.73 -10.44
N GLY A 462 6.70 -30.85 -9.81
CA GLY A 462 5.42 -30.36 -10.32
C GLY A 462 5.08 -28.94 -9.85
N SER A 463 6.00 -28.21 -9.21
CA SER A 463 5.79 -26.82 -8.78
C SER A 463 6.80 -25.91 -9.47
N VAL A 464 6.32 -24.80 -10.07
CA VAL A 464 7.16 -23.85 -10.82
C VAL A 464 8.20 -23.18 -9.92
N MET A 465 7.86 -22.94 -8.65
CA MET A 465 8.78 -22.40 -7.64
C MET A 465 9.88 -23.39 -7.25
N ALA A 466 9.62 -24.69 -7.38
CA ALA A 466 10.62 -25.71 -7.16
C ALA A 466 11.58 -25.89 -8.34
N LEU A 467 11.28 -25.31 -9.51
CA LEU A 467 12.21 -25.28 -10.64
C LEU A 467 13.37 -24.30 -10.39
N SER A 468 13.14 -23.20 -9.66
CA SER A 468 14.19 -22.26 -9.23
C SER A 468 14.89 -22.71 -7.95
N VAL A 469 14.19 -23.43 -7.08
CA VAL A 469 14.70 -23.87 -5.77
C VAL A 469 15.38 -25.25 -5.83
N CYS A 470 14.94 -26.14 -6.72
CA CYS A 470 15.46 -27.50 -6.90
C CYS A 470 15.80 -27.85 -8.37
N PRO A 471 16.52 -26.98 -9.12
CA PRO A 471 16.77 -27.18 -10.55
C PRO A 471 17.54 -28.46 -10.85
N LYS A 472 18.43 -28.88 -9.95
CA LYS A 472 19.25 -30.09 -10.13
C LYS A 472 18.44 -31.34 -9.84
N TYR A 473 17.67 -31.35 -8.76
CA TYR A 473 16.80 -32.49 -8.44
C TYR A 473 15.73 -32.72 -9.51
N CYS A 474 15.21 -31.64 -10.10
CA CYS A 474 14.20 -31.70 -11.16
C CYS A 474 14.75 -31.85 -12.58
N GLY A 475 16.07 -32.00 -12.74
CA GLY A 475 16.70 -32.29 -14.03
C GLY A 475 16.61 -31.13 -15.04
N LEU A 476 16.61 -29.90 -14.54
CA LEU A 476 16.57 -28.66 -15.34
C LEU A 476 17.95 -28.03 -15.55
N CYS A 477 18.96 -28.64 -14.97
CA CYS A 477 20.35 -28.53 -15.40
C CYS A 477 20.58 -29.44 -16.62
#